data_AF-A0A2S2PK44-F1
#
_entry.id   AF-A0A2S2PK44-F1
#
_cell.length_a   1.000
_cell.length_b   1.000
_cell.length_c   1.000
_cell.angle_alpha   90.00
_cell.angle_beta   90.00
_cell.angle_gamma   90.00
#
_symmetry.space_group_name_H-M   'P 1'
#
loop_
_entity.id
_entity.type
_entity.pdbx_description
1 polymer ?
#
loop_
_entity_poly.entity_id
_entity_poly.type
_entity_poly.pdbx_seq_one_letter_code
_entity_poly.pdbx_strand_id
1 'polypeptide(L)'
;LQYEGDLLSEDDFNPPINPPKEIVDKNDLKPEDWDERSKIPDESAVKPDDWDESEPESIPDESSSMPDDWLEEEPTHIPDTAAVKPTDWDNDMDGEWEPPLINNPKCEDRSGCGPWSRPLMKNPKYKGKWKQPLIDNPNYRGKWTPRLIHNPDYFYDKNPLKSSPIGAIGFELWSISDKIYFDNVIITDDEVHAEKWSELTWLLKKKNLSHESGTFWGRVLKNMNYKPGLWLCYIIYCSIPVIIYISYLIQRYLKEKSSVNESSKKTDEPVPDIEPEVSDEEQEADTKDEEVDSKSADDDEENVDVEADQTNEDQVPSSPRKRRTRKD
;
A
#
# COMPACT_ATOMS: atom_id res chain seq x y z
N LEU A 1 26.30 10.95 14.46
CA LEU A 1 25.10 11.44 15.17
C LEU A 1 23.94 11.46 14.19
N GLN A 2 22.71 11.15 14.61
CA GLN A 2 21.54 11.15 13.73
C GLN A 2 20.89 12.53 13.62
N TYR A 3 21.06 13.36 14.65
CA TYR A 3 20.58 14.74 14.71
C TYR A 3 21.62 15.60 15.43
N GLU A 4 21.72 16.86 15.02
CA GLU A 4 22.50 17.92 15.63
C GLU A 4 21.67 19.21 15.59
N GLY A 5 21.91 20.13 16.51
CA GLY A 5 21.16 21.39 16.58
C GLY A 5 21.76 22.34 17.61
N ASP A 6 21.40 23.61 17.50
CA ASP A 6 21.78 24.68 18.42
C ASP A 6 20.57 25.13 19.26
N LEU A 7 20.76 25.20 20.57
CA LEU A 7 19.74 25.64 21.53
C LEU A 7 19.37 27.11 21.37
N LEU A 8 20.22 27.90 20.71
CA LEU A 8 19.96 29.30 20.41
C LEU A 8 19.33 29.54 19.04
N SER A 9 19.27 28.51 18.19
CA SER A 9 18.62 28.57 16.88
C SER A 9 17.10 28.68 17.05
N GLU A 10 16.47 29.50 16.21
CA GLU A 10 15.01 29.63 16.16
C GLU A 10 14.35 28.46 15.40
N ASP A 11 15.12 27.75 14.57
CA ASP A 11 14.61 26.72 13.65
C ASP A 11 14.75 25.29 14.20
N ASP A 12 15.71 25.05 15.09
CA ASP A 12 16.04 23.69 15.57
C ASP A 12 15.06 23.17 16.64
N PHE A 13 14.34 24.06 17.31
CA PHE A 13 13.38 23.75 18.37
C PHE A 13 12.03 24.43 18.14
N ASN A 14 10.94 23.67 18.30
CA ASN A 14 9.58 24.21 18.24
C ASN A 14 8.78 23.83 19.49
N PRO A 15 8.42 24.77 20.38
CA PRO A 15 8.76 26.20 20.31
C PRO A 15 10.26 26.47 20.58
N PRO A 16 10.79 27.61 20.10
CA PRO A 16 12.16 28.00 20.39
C PRO A 16 12.35 28.26 21.88
N ILE A 17 13.56 28.00 22.39
CA ILE A 17 13.89 28.18 23.80
C ILE A 17 13.80 29.64 24.22
N ASN A 18 14.32 30.53 23.37
CA ASN A 18 14.13 31.96 23.53
C ASN A 18 12.83 32.36 22.84
N PRO A 19 11.88 33.01 23.55
CA PRO A 19 10.64 33.45 22.92
C PRO A 19 10.94 34.46 21.80
N PRO A 20 10.07 34.56 20.77
CA PRO A 20 10.27 35.49 19.69
C PRO A 20 10.21 36.94 20.19
N LYS A 21 10.98 37.82 19.54
CA LYS A 21 11.01 39.27 19.86
C LYS A 21 9.70 39.97 19.55
N GLU A 22 8.97 39.45 18.57
CA GLU A 22 7.71 39.98 18.11
C GLU A 22 6.67 38.88 18.11
N ILE A 23 5.47 39.21 18.58
CA ILE A 23 4.30 38.34 18.59
C ILE A 23 3.19 38.98 17.77
N VAL A 24 2.29 38.15 17.26
CA VAL A 24 1.11 38.61 16.56
C VAL A 24 0.17 39.31 17.55
N ASP A 25 -0.30 40.51 17.20
CA ASP A 25 -1.29 41.21 18.02
C ASP A 25 -2.64 40.51 17.95
N LYS A 26 -3.06 39.91 19.07
CA LYS A 26 -4.34 39.21 19.18
C LYS A 26 -5.55 40.14 19.08
N ASN A 27 -5.36 41.45 19.31
CA ASN A 27 -6.42 42.44 19.25
C ASN A 27 -6.52 43.12 17.88
N ASP A 28 -5.56 42.86 16.98
CA ASP A 28 -5.63 43.37 15.62
C ASP A 28 -6.60 42.49 14.82
N LEU A 29 -7.55 43.14 14.16
CA LEU A 29 -8.62 42.48 13.42
C LEU A 29 -8.54 42.89 11.96
N LYS A 30 -8.85 41.93 11.08
CA LYS A 30 -8.91 42.17 9.66
C LYS A 30 -9.94 43.26 9.35
N PRO A 31 -9.54 44.36 8.66
CA PRO A 31 -10.50 45.36 8.20
C PRO A 31 -11.51 44.75 7.22
N GLU A 32 -12.76 45.21 7.28
CA GLU A 32 -13.84 44.75 6.38
C GLU A 32 -13.58 45.11 4.91
N ASP A 33 -12.84 46.19 4.66
CA ASP A 33 -12.45 46.64 3.32
C ASP A 33 -11.25 45.87 2.73
N TRP A 34 -10.68 44.93 3.47
CA TRP A 34 -9.52 44.16 3.04
C TRP A 34 -9.93 42.95 2.19
N ASP A 35 -9.80 43.08 0.87
CA ASP A 35 -10.03 41.98 -0.06
C ASP A 35 -8.78 41.10 -0.23
N GLU A 36 -8.88 39.84 0.19
CA GLU A 36 -7.84 38.81 0.04
C GLU A 36 -8.04 37.96 -1.20
N ARG A 37 -9.11 38.17 -1.96
CA ARG A 37 -9.36 37.43 -3.19
C ARG A 37 -8.44 38.01 -4.25
N SER A 38 -7.43 37.23 -4.65
CA SER A 38 -6.52 37.59 -5.74
C SER A 38 -7.27 37.74 -7.06
N LYS A 39 -8.31 36.92 -7.27
CA LYS A 39 -9.16 36.96 -8.46
C LYS A 39 -10.63 37.06 -8.08
N ILE A 40 -11.37 37.84 -8.85
CA ILE A 40 -12.82 38.03 -8.73
C ILE A 40 -13.50 37.63 -10.05
N PRO A 41 -14.75 37.15 -10.01
CA PRO A 41 -15.53 36.94 -11.23
C PRO A 41 -15.68 38.24 -12.02
N ASP A 42 -15.50 38.16 -13.33
CA ASP A 42 -15.73 39.28 -14.22
C ASP A 42 -17.24 39.52 -14.37
N GLU A 43 -17.73 40.59 -13.75
CA GLU A 43 -19.14 41.01 -13.85
C GLU A 43 -19.51 41.46 -15.27
N SER A 44 -18.54 41.80 -16.12
CA SER A 44 -18.78 42.19 -17.51
C SER A 44 -18.95 40.99 -18.45
N ALA A 45 -18.50 39.80 -18.01
CA ALA A 45 -18.73 38.58 -18.75
C ALA A 45 -20.20 38.16 -18.61
N VAL A 46 -20.83 37.90 -19.75
CA VAL A 46 -22.20 37.40 -19.84
C VAL A 46 -22.17 35.99 -20.40
N LYS A 47 -23.09 35.15 -19.92
CA LYS A 47 -23.30 33.80 -20.42
C LYS A 47 -23.55 33.83 -21.93
N PRO A 48 -22.78 33.08 -22.74
CA PRO A 48 -23.06 32.96 -24.18
C PRO A 48 -24.39 32.27 -24.45
N ASP A 49 -25.10 32.70 -25.50
CA ASP A 49 -26.38 32.11 -25.90
C ASP A 49 -26.27 30.63 -26.31
N ASP A 50 -25.10 30.19 -26.78
CA ASP A 50 -24.78 28.79 -27.15
C ASP A 50 -24.47 27.89 -25.93
N TRP A 51 -24.64 28.39 -24.70
CA TRP A 51 -24.38 27.63 -23.48
C TRP A 51 -25.68 27.11 -22.87
N ASP A 52 -26.06 25.89 -23.21
CA ASP A 52 -27.21 25.23 -22.60
C ASP A 52 -26.82 24.54 -21.28
N GLU A 53 -27.48 24.91 -20.19
CA GLU A 53 -27.28 24.33 -18.84
C GLU A 53 -28.31 23.25 -18.49
N SER A 54 -29.34 23.10 -19.33
CA SER A 54 -30.40 22.12 -19.12
C SER A 54 -30.06 20.73 -19.70
N GLU A 55 -29.04 20.68 -20.56
CA GLU A 55 -28.52 19.44 -21.11
C GLU A 55 -27.96 18.55 -19.97
N PRO A 56 -28.31 17.25 -19.94
CA PRO A 56 -27.76 16.33 -18.96
C PRO A 56 -26.31 15.97 -19.27
N GLU A 57 -25.52 15.70 -18.23
CA GLU A 57 -24.11 15.27 -18.36
C GLU A 57 -23.97 13.95 -19.12
N SER A 58 -24.96 13.07 -18.95
CA SER A 58 -24.98 11.77 -19.61
C SER A 58 -26.30 11.53 -20.32
N ILE A 59 -26.21 10.97 -21.51
CA ILE A 59 -27.32 10.55 -22.36
C ILE A 59 -27.24 9.03 -22.57
N PRO A 60 -28.37 8.32 -22.71
CA PRO A 60 -28.36 6.91 -23.07
C PRO A 60 -27.62 6.69 -24.39
N ASP A 61 -26.74 5.71 -24.44
CA ASP A 61 -26.05 5.32 -25.68
C ASP A 61 -27.02 4.60 -26.62
N GLU A 62 -27.40 5.26 -27.72
CA GLU A 62 -28.28 4.70 -28.75
C GLU A 62 -27.59 3.60 -29.57
N SER A 63 -26.25 3.56 -29.57
CA SER A 63 -25.48 2.54 -30.29
C SER A 63 -25.40 1.20 -29.54
N SER A 64 -25.64 1.22 -28.23
CA SER A 64 -25.68 0.02 -27.40
C SER A 64 -27.04 -0.67 -27.50
N SER A 65 -27.06 -1.92 -27.91
CA SER A 65 -28.23 -2.80 -27.86
C SER A 65 -28.11 -3.78 -26.70
N MET A 66 -29.24 -4.25 -26.18
CA MET A 66 -29.27 -5.29 -25.16
C MET A 66 -28.60 -6.57 -25.70
N PRO A 67 -27.70 -7.22 -24.93
CA PRO A 67 -27.16 -8.53 -25.26
C PRO A 67 -28.24 -9.62 -25.31
N ASP A 68 -28.10 -10.59 -26.22
CA ASP A 68 -29.06 -11.68 -26.40
C ASP A 68 -29.14 -12.65 -25.18
N ASP A 69 -28.14 -12.62 -24.30
CA ASP A 69 -28.00 -13.47 -23.12
C ASP A 69 -28.40 -12.77 -21.80
N TRP A 70 -29.02 -11.59 -21.88
CA TRP A 70 -29.49 -10.82 -20.73
C TRP A 70 -30.78 -11.36 -20.11
N LEU A 71 -30.83 -11.51 -18.79
CA LEU A 71 -31.99 -12.06 -18.07
C LEU A 71 -32.81 -10.95 -17.38
N GLU A 72 -33.82 -10.40 -18.06
CA GLU A 72 -34.63 -9.28 -17.51
C GLU A 72 -35.50 -9.65 -16.30
N GLU A 73 -35.98 -10.89 -16.26
CA GLU A 73 -36.95 -11.37 -15.26
C GLU A 73 -36.29 -11.79 -13.93
N GLU A 74 -34.97 -11.96 -13.90
CA GLU A 74 -34.23 -12.38 -12.71
C GLU A 74 -33.58 -11.16 -12.04
N PRO A 75 -33.70 -10.99 -10.71
CA PRO A 75 -33.08 -9.86 -10.03
C PRO A 75 -31.55 -10.01 -10.02
N THR A 76 -30.84 -8.88 -10.02
CA THR A 76 -29.37 -8.83 -9.92
C THR A 76 -28.87 -9.37 -8.59
N HIS A 77 -29.61 -9.12 -7.51
CA HIS A 77 -29.29 -9.58 -6.18
C HIS A 77 -30.46 -10.36 -5.58
N ILE A 78 -30.15 -11.42 -4.85
CA ILE A 78 -31.10 -12.25 -4.11
C ILE A 78 -30.74 -12.23 -2.62
N PRO A 79 -31.72 -12.35 -1.72
CA PRO A 79 -31.42 -12.46 -0.29
C PRO A 79 -30.62 -13.74 -0.01
N ASP A 80 -29.57 -13.62 0.80
CA ASP A 80 -28.77 -14.76 1.20
C ASP A 80 -29.57 -15.70 2.10
N THR A 81 -29.82 -16.91 1.60
CA THR A 81 -30.53 -17.96 2.33
C THR A 81 -29.68 -18.63 3.41
N ALA A 82 -28.35 -18.44 3.38
CA ALA A 82 -27.42 -18.95 4.38
C ALA A 82 -27.18 -17.98 5.54
N ALA A 83 -27.57 -16.72 5.39
CA ALA A 83 -27.45 -15.72 6.45
C ALA A 83 -28.39 -16.07 7.62
N VAL A 84 -27.84 -16.07 8.83
CA VAL A 84 -28.59 -16.33 10.06
C VAL A 84 -28.73 -15.04 10.83
N LYS A 85 -29.96 -14.73 11.27
CA LYS A 85 -30.24 -13.61 12.15
C LYS A 85 -29.37 -13.69 13.42
N PRO A 86 -28.62 -12.63 13.76
CA PRO A 86 -27.85 -12.59 15.01
C PRO A 86 -28.73 -12.78 16.24
N THR A 87 -28.22 -13.49 17.25
CA THR A 87 -28.96 -13.76 18.49
C THR A 87 -29.24 -12.52 19.34
N ASP A 88 -28.48 -11.44 19.12
CA ASP A 88 -28.61 -10.16 19.82
C ASP A 88 -29.46 -9.14 19.05
N TRP A 89 -30.11 -9.54 17.95
CA TRP A 89 -30.94 -8.64 17.15
C TRP A 89 -32.34 -8.48 17.76
N ASP A 90 -32.69 -7.26 18.14
CA ASP A 90 -33.97 -6.92 18.72
C ASP A 90 -34.88 -6.26 17.66
N ASN A 91 -35.99 -6.89 17.30
CA ASN A 91 -36.89 -6.34 16.27
C ASN A 91 -37.58 -5.04 16.71
N ASP A 92 -37.74 -4.81 18.02
CA ASP A 92 -38.41 -3.62 18.53
C ASP A 92 -37.45 -2.40 18.54
N MET A 93 -36.14 -2.63 18.62
CA MET A 93 -35.10 -1.59 18.62
C MET A 93 -34.40 -1.44 17.26
N ASP A 94 -34.09 -2.54 16.57
CA ASP A 94 -33.31 -2.60 15.32
C ASP A 94 -34.19 -2.77 14.07
N GLY A 95 -35.48 -3.07 14.22
CA GLY A 95 -36.43 -3.32 13.13
C GLY A 95 -36.49 -4.79 12.67
N GLU A 96 -37.32 -5.09 11.67
CA GLU A 96 -37.38 -6.45 11.10
C GLU A 96 -36.05 -6.80 10.42
N TRP A 97 -35.45 -7.92 10.82
CA TRP A 97 -34.19 -8.37 10.23
C TRP A 97 -34.39 -8.82 8.78
N GLU A 98 -33.66 -8.20 7.86
CA GLU A 98 -33.58 -8.59 6.46
C GLU A 98 -32.20 -9.21 6.16
N PRO A 99 -32.14 -10.35 5.46
CA PRO A 99 -30.87 -10.97 5.08
C PRO A 99 -30.09 -10.08 4.09
N PRO A 100 -28.74 -10.12 4.12
CA PRO A 100 -27.92 -9.39 3.15
C PRO A 100 -28.19 -9.90 1.72
N LEU A 101 -28.15 -8.97 0.77
CA LEU A 101 -28.33 -9.29 -0.64
C LEU A 101 -26.99 -9.78 -1.24
N ILE A 102 -27.02 -10.95 -1.88
CA ILE A 102 -25.88 -11.53 -2.62
C ILE A 102 -26.16 -11.50 -4.12
N ASN A 103 -25.10 -11.49 -4.93
CA ASN A 103 -25.24 -11.59 -6.38
C ASN A 103 -25.96 -12.89 -6.76
N ASN A 104 -26.92 -12.82 -7.68
CA ASN A 104 -27.64 -14.00 -8.12
C ASN A 104 -26.69 -14.92 -8.91
N PRO A 105 -26.45 -16.17 -8.48
CA PRO A 105 -25.50 -17.08 -9.14
C PRO A 105 -25.90 -17.41 -10.58
N LYS A 106 -27.18 -17.26 -10.95
CA LYS A 106 -27.64 -17.41 -12.34
C LYS A 106 -27.09 -16.32 -13.28
N CYS A 107 -26.60 -15.22 -12.72
CA CYS A 107 -26.14 -14.04 -13.45
C CYS A 107 -24.62 -14.01 -13.65
N GLU A 108 -23.86 -14.88 -12.96
CA GLU A 108 -22.39 -14.94 -13.07
C GLU A 108 -21.94 -15.49 -14.44
N ASP A 109 -22.71 -16.42 -15.02
CA ASP A 109 -22.41 -17.05 -16.31
C ASP A 109 -22.99 -16.30 -17.53
N ARG A 110 -23.50 -15.06 -17.36
CA ARG A 110 -24.25 -14.29 -18.37
C ARG A 110 -23.82 -12.82 -18.38
N SER A 111 -24.15 -12.09 -19.44
CA SER A 111 -23.82 -10.66 -19.57
C SER A 111 -24.51 -9.76 -18.55
N GLY A 112 -25.63 -10.20 -17.96
CA GLY A 112 -26.28 -9.50 -16.85
C GLY A 112 -27.72 -9.93 -16.58
N CYS A 113 -28.29 -9.38 -15.51
CA CYS A 113 -29.64 -9.68 -15.02
C CYS A 113 -30.38 -8.40 -14.61
N GLY A 114 -31.70 -8.50 -14.47
CA GLY A 114 -32.59 -7.41 -14.07
C GLY A 114 -33.04 -6.53 -15.23
N PRO A 115 -33.85 -5.49 -14.99
CA PRO A 115 -34.33 -4.64 -16.07
C PRO A 115 -33.15 -3.96 -16.78
N TRP A 116 -32.97 -4.23 -18.07
CA TRP A 116 -31.87 -3.67 -18.82
C TRP A 116 -32.07 -2.17 -19.04
N SER A 117 -31.04 -1.38 -18.72
CA SER A 117 -30.97 0.04 -19.04
C SER A 117 -29.76 0.29 -19.93
N ARG A 118 -29.95 1.10 -20.98
CA ARG A 118 -28.85 1.52 -21.87
C ARG A 118 -27.71 2.14 -21.05
N PRO A 119 -26.45 1.79 -21.34
CA PRO A 119 -25.33 2.44 -20.69
C PRO A 119 -25.36 3.94 -20.99
N LEU A 120 -25.00 4.74 -20.00
CA LEU A 120 -24.96 6.19 -20.11
C LEU A 120 -23.63 6.60 -20.75
N MET A 121 -23.71 7.39 -21.83
CA MET A 121 -22.58 8.02 -22.51
C MET A 121 -22.53 9.51 -22.19
N LYS A 122 -21.32 10.10 -22.16
CA LYS A 122 -21.13 11.54 -21.98
C LYS A 122 -21.78 12.33 -23.12
N ASN A 123 -22.63 13.29 -22.79
CA ASN A 123 -23.27 14.15 -23.79
C ASN A 123 -22.26 15.15 -24.36
N PRO A 124 -21.95 15.12 -25.68
CA PRO A 124 -20.99 16.05 -26.29
C PRO A 124 -21.43 17.52 -26.20
N LYS A 125 -22.73 17.78 -26.03
CA LYS A 125 -23.29 19.13 -25.92
C LYS A 125 -23.31 19.65 -24.48
N TYR A 126 -23.04 18.79 -23.49
CA TYR A 126 -23.01 19.20 -22.10
C TYR A 126 -21.79 20.07 -21.82
N LYS A 127 -22.05 21.34 -21.48
CA LYS A 127 -21.03 22.31 -21.06
C LYS A 127 -21.04 22.56 -19.54
N GLY A 128 -22.04 22.04 -18.82
CA GLY A 128 -22.24 22.26 -17.38
C GLY A 128 -22.80 23.64 -17.06
N LYS A 129 -22.78 24.06 -15.80
CA LYS A 129 -23.23 25.40 -15.39
C LYS A 129 -22.20 26.45 -15.81
N TRP A 130 -22.64 27.52 -16.46
CA TRP A 130 -21.73 28.57 -16.89
C TRP A 130 -21.15 29.29 -15.67
N LYS A 131 -19.82 29.49 -15.68
CA LYS A 131 -19.09 30.22 -14.64
C LYS A 131 -18.39 31.40 -15.27
N GLN A 132 -18.51 32.57 -14.65
CA GLN A 132 -17.80 33.77 -15.07
C GLN A 132 -16.28 33.54 -15.04
N PRO A 133 -15.53 34.06 -16.04
CA PRO A 133 -14.08 34.04 -16.00
C PRO A 133 -13.58 34.88 -14.82
N LEU A 134 -12.47 34.47 -14.22
CA LEU A 134 -11.86 35.14 -13.07
C LEU A 134 -10.82 36.16 -13.56
N ILE A 135 -10.99 37.43 -13.21
CA ILE A 135 -10.04 38.53 -13.47
C ILE A 135 -9.28 38.89 -12.20
N ASP A 136 -8.09 39.47 -12.35
CA ASP A 136 -7.29 39.91 -11.21
C ASP A 136 -8.01 41.07 -10.50
N ASN A 137 -8.13 40.96 -9.18
CA ASN A 137 -8.85 41.93 -8.38
C ASN A 137 -8.00 43.19 -8.16
N PRO A 138 -8.41 44.37 -8.65
CA PRO A 138 -7.66 45.61 -8.46
C PRO A 138 -7.56 46.03 -6.98
N ASN A 139 -8.47 45.56 -6.12
CA ASN A 139 -8.47 45.84 -4.69
C ASN A 139 -7.74 44.77 -3.86
N TYR A 140 -7.07 43.81 -4.48
CA TYR A 140 -6.32 42.78 -3.77
C TYR A 140 -5.13 43.39 -3.02
N ARG A 141 -5.16 43.33 -1.69
CA ARG A 141 -4.09 43.87 -0.82
C ARG A 141 -3.15 42.79 -0.29
N GLY A 142 -3.30 41.54 -0.74
CA GLY A 142 -2.59 40.39 -0.19
C GLY A 142 -3.41 39.66 0.88
N LYS A 143 -2.90 38.51 1.35
CA LYS A 143 -3.47 37.84 2.52
C LYS A 143 -3.22 38.72 3.75
N TRP A 144 -4.27 39.04 4.50
CA TRP A 144 -4.13 39.84 5.70
C TRP A 144 -3.37 39.05 6.75
N THR A 145 -2.41 39.72 7.38
CA THR A 145 -1.70 39.21 8.55
C THR A 145 -1.83 40.26 9.64
N PRO A 146 -2.18 39.86 10.88
CA PRO A 146 -2.22 40.82 11.97
C PRO A 146 -0.84 41.43 12.18
N ARG A 147 -0.80 42.67 12.66
CA ARG A 147 0.45 43.37 12.92
C ARG A 147 1.29 42.63 13.98
N LEU A 148 2.60 42.69 13.79
CA LEU A 148 3.56 42.23 14.77
C LEU A 148 3.77 43.32 15.82
N ILE A 149 3.63 42.95 17.09
CA ILE A 149 3.92 43.80 18.24
C ILE A 149 5.09 43.24 19.02
N HIS A 150 5.81 44.11 19.73
CA HIS A 150 6.89 43.66 20.59
C HIS A 150 6.34 42.74 21.68
N ASN A 151 7.00 41.59 21.87
CA ASN A 151 6.60 40.62 22.86
C ASN A 151 6.94 41.13 24.28
N PRO A 152 5.94 41.41 25.14
CA PRO A 152 6.20 41.88 26.51
C PRO A 152 6.92 40.83 27.37
N ASP A 153 6.79 39.54 27.04
CA ASP A 153 7.41 38.42 27.73
C ASP A 153 8.75 38.00 27.10
N TYR A 154 9.31 38.84 26.21
CA TYR A 154 10.60 38.55 25.58
C TYR A 154 11.72 38.53 26.61
N PHE A 155 12.46 37.43 26.65
CA PHE A 155 13.75 37.34 27.30
C PHE A 155 14.75 36.66 26.35
N TYR A 156 16.03 36.87 26.61
CA TYR A 156 17.10 36.27 25.84
C TYR A 156 18.12 35.63 26.77
N ASP A 157 18.10 34.30 26.82
CA ASP A 157 19.11 33.50 27.48
C ASP A 157 20.20 33.07 26.49
N LYS A 158 21.45 33.37 26.84
CA LYS A 158 22.64 33.00 26.07
C LYS A 158 23.17 31.62 26.42
N ASN A 159 22.80 31.05 27.57
CA ASN A 159 23.34 29.79 28.05
C ASN A 159 22.25 28.85 28.61
N PRO A 160 21.31 28.35 27.79
CA PRO A 160 20.21 27.49 28.27
C PRO A 160 20.67 26.21 28.99
N LEU A 161 21.86 25.70 28.69
CA LEU A 161 22.43 24.49 29.30
C LEU A 161 22.83 24.64 30.76
N LYS A 162 22.94 25.88 31.28
CA LYS A 162 23.30 26.14 32.69
C LYS A 162 22.09 25.92 33.60
N SER A 163 21.63 24.68 33.64
CA SER A 163 20.53 24.21 34.48
C SER A 163 21.00 23.90 35.91
N SER A 164 20.03 23.63 36.79
CA SER A 164 20.31 23.16 38.15
C SER A 164 21.06 21.82 38.14
N PRO A 165 21.92 21.54 39.12
CA PRO A 165 22.72 20.31 39.13
C PRO A 165 21.82 19.06 39.11
N ILE A 166 22.17 18.10 38.26
CA ILE A 166 21.47 16.83 38.13
C ILE A 166 21.93 15.90 39.25
N GLY A 167 20.99 15.47 40.10
CA GLY A 167 21.29 14.63 41.28
C GLY A 167 20.90 13.16 41.14
N ALA A 168 20.03 12.81 40.19
CA ALA A 168 19.54 11.44 40.01
C ALA A 168 19.13 11.20 38.55
N ILE A 169 19.10 9.92 38.17
CA ILE A 169 18.56 9.43 36.90
C ILE A 169 17.30 8.63 37.23
N GLY A 170 16.20 8.94 36.56
CA GLY A 170 14.95 8.17 36.64
C GLY A 170 14.54 7.69 35.26
N PHE A 171 13.91 6.50 35.21
CA PHE A 171 13.26 5.98 34.01
C PHE A 171 11.75 6.03 34.25
N GLU A 172 11.07 6.96 33.58
CA GLU A 172 9.61 7.06 33.58
C GLU A 172 9.11 6.68 32.19
N LEU A 173 8.39 5.56 32.11
CA LEU A 173 7.98 4.95 30.85
C LEU A 173 6.56 4.40 30.99
N TRP A 174 5.76 4.60 29.95
CA TRP A 174 4.53 3.85 29.76
C TRP A 174 4.78 2.78 28.69
N SER A 175 4.56 1.51 29.02
CA SER A 175 4.71 0.41 28.07
C SER A 175 3.69 -0.69 28.31
N ILE A 176 3.29 -1.31 27.20
CA ILE A 176 2.46 -2.52 27.19
C ILE A 176 3.36 -3.77 27.34
N SER A 177 4.61 -3.68 26.88
CA SER A 177 5.56 -4.80 26.84
C SER A 177 6.47 -4.80 28.06
N ASP A 178 6.73 -5.99 28.59
CA ASP A 178 7.52 -6.22 29.80
C ASP A 178 9.03 -6.46 29.53
N LYS A 179 9.43 -6.71 28.27
CA LYS A 179 10.81 -7.08 27.90
C LYS A 179 11.63 -5.91 27.38
N ILE A 180 11.76 -4.87 28.19
CA ILE A 180 12.64 -3.72 27.90
C ILE A 180 13.88 -3.80 28.80
N TYR A 181 15.06 -3.78 28.19
CA TYR A 181 16.33 -3.85 28.90
C TYR A 181 17.11 -2.55 28.75
N PHE A 182 17.38 -1.89 29.87
CA PHE A 182 18.31 -0.77 29.95
C PHE A 182 19.65 -1.26 30.50
N ASP A 183 20.74 -0.93 29.82
CA ASP A 183 22.10 -1.31 30.16
C ASP A 183 23.06 -0.20 29.72
N ASN A 184 24.28 -0.18 30.26
CA ASN A 184 25.36 0.73 29.86
C ASN A 184 25.07 2.24 30.06
N VAL A 185 24.34 2.61 31.12
CA VAL A 185 24.09 4.02 31.48
C VAL A 185 25.40 4.69 31.91
N ILE A 186 25.77 5.79 31.23
CA ILE A 186 26.94 6.61 31.53
C ILE A 186 26.54 8.09 31.50
N ILE A 187 27.07 8.87 32.44
CA ILE A 187 27.00 10.34 32.43
C ILE A 187 28.43 10.86 32.51
N THR A 188 28.84 11.64 31.52
CA THR A 188 30.17 12.25 31.43
C THR A 188 30.08 13.57 30.67
N ASP A 189 30.99 14.49 30.96
CA ASP A 189 31.20 15.75 30.25
C ASP A 189 32.18 15.61 29.08
N ASP A 190 33.05 14.60 29.12
CA ASP A 190 34.01 14.27 28.07
C ASP A 190 33.42 13.32 27.02
N GLU A 191 33.29 13.83 25.79
CA GLU A 191 32.84 13.07 24.61
C GLU A 191 33.78 11.89 24.30
N VAL A 192 35.09 12.09 24.44
CA VAL A 192 36.09 11.06 24.13
C VAL A 192 35.97 9.89 25.11
N HIS A 193 35.63 10.16 26.36
CA HIS A 193 35.38 9.13 27.36
C HIS A 193 34.10 8.34 27.04
N ALA A 194 33.03 9.03 26.63
CA ALA A 194 31.77 8.40 26.22
C ALA A 194 31.98 7.48 25.01
N GLU A 195 32.73 7.92 24.00
CA GLU A 195 33.02 7.14 22.80
C GLU A 195 33.78 5.85 23.15
N LYS A 196 34.87 5.95 23.91
CA LYS A 196 35.65 4.79 24.37
C LYS A 196 34.80 3.80 25.18
N TRP A 197 33.94 4.29 26.06
CA TRP A 197 33.03 3.43 26.81
C TRP A 197 32.06 2.69 25.88
N SER A 198 31.52 3.37 24.87
CA SER A 198 30.63 2.77 23.87
C SER A 198 31.32 1.68 23.04
N GLU A 199 32.61 1.88 22.69
CA GLU A 199 33.44 0.90 22.00
C GLU A 199 33.65 -0.37 22.80
N LEU A 200 33.90 -0.23 24.11
CA LEU A 200 34.17 -1.34 25.01
C LEU A 200 32.90 -2.10 25.43
N THR A 201 31.72 -1.48 25.32
CA THR A 201 30.46 -2.07 25.81
C THR A 201 29.48 -2.36 24.68
N TRP A 202 28.73 -1.34 24.24
CA TRP A 202 27.64 -1.48 23.28
C TRP A 202 28.11 -1.97 21.91
N LEU A 203 29.22 -1.45 21.38
CA LEU A 203 29.72 -1.85 20.07
C LEU A 203 30.13 -3.32 20.02
N LEU A 204 30.68 -3.88 21.12
CA LEU A 204 30.95 -5.32 21.23
C LEU A 204 29.65 -6.13 21.29
N LYS A 205 28.69 -5.70 22.12
CA LYS A 205 27.38 -6.35 22.25
C LYS A 205 26.63 -6.37 20.92
N LYS A 206 26.63 -5.25 20.19
CA LYS A 206 26.02 -5.11 18.85
C LYS A 206 26.67 -6.05 17.84
N LYS A 207 28.00 -6.17 17.82
CA LYS A 207 28.72 -7.11 16.96
C LYS A 207 28.36 -8.56 17.28
N ASN A 208 28.29 -8.92 18.57
CA ASN A 208 27.90 -10.28 18.96
C ASN A 208 26.45 -10.58 18.60
N LEU A 209 25.54 -9.63 18.82
CA LEU A 209 24.11 -9.79 18.51
C LEU A 209 23.88 -9.97 17.00
N SER A 210 24.59 -9.20 16.16
CA SER A 210 24.49 -9.36 14.69
C SER A 210 25.08 -10.68 14.19
N HIS A 211 26.06 -11.25 14.91
CA HIS A 211 26.59 -12.58 14.63
C HIS A 211 25.63 -13.71 15.03
N GLU A 212 24.85 -13.51 16.09
CA GLU A 212 23.87 -14.48 16.61
C GLU A 212 22.55 -14.46 15.82
N SER A 213 22.12 -13.29 15.35
CA SER A 213 20.90 -13.13 14.53
C SER A 213 21.03 -13.65 13.09
N GLY A 214 22.22 -14.11 12.68
CA GLY A 214 22.43 -14.71 11.37
C GLY A 214 21.87 -16.13 11.33
N THR A 215 20.73 -16.32 10.67
CA THR A 215 20.18 -17.64 10.34
C THR A 215 21.27 -18.52 9.73
N PHE A 216 21.29 -19.82 10.06
CA PHE A 216 22.29 -20.77 9.54
C PHE A 216 22.44 -20.67 8.00
N TRP A 217 21.34 -20.50 7.28
CA TRP A 217 21.31 -20.25 5.83
C TRP A 217 22.06 -18.98 5.39
N GLY A 218 21.90 -17.87 6.11
CA GLY A 218 22.64 -16.63 5.83
C GLY A 218 24.16 -16.81 6.00
N ARG A 219 24.59 -17.65 6.95
CA ARG A 219 26.01 -18.01 7.15
C ARG A 219 26.52 -18.90 6.01
N VAL A 220 25.71 -19.87 5.57
CA VAL A 220 26.04 -20.77 4.45
C VAL A 220 26.14 -19.99 3.13
N LEU A 221 25.15 -19.15 2.80
CA LEU A 221 25.14 -18.33 1.57
C LEU A 221 26.33 -17.37 1.52
N LYS A 222 26.66 -16.71 2.64
CA LYS A 222 27.84 -15.82 2.73
C LYS A 222 29.15 -16.59 2.50
N ASN A 223 29.25 -17.82 3.01
CA ASN A 223 30.42 -18.68 2.81
C ASN A 223 30.52 -19.20 1.36
N MET A 224 29.39 -19.48 0.71
CA MET A 224 29.35 -19.85 -0.72
C MET A 224 29.77 -18.69 -1.63
N ASN A 225 29.39 -17.44 -1.30
CA ASN A 225 29.83 -16.26 -2.04
C ASN A 225 31.31 -15.90 -1.82
N TYR A 226 31.89 -16.23 -0.66
CA TYR A 226 33.31 -16.00 -0.39
C TYR A 226 34.24 -16.93 -1.19
N LYS A 227 33.77 -18.13 -1.55
CA LYS A 227 34.51 -19.09 -2.40
C LYS A 227 33.65 -19.49 -3.60
N PRO A 228 33.78 -18.81 -4.75
CA PRO A 228 32.94 -19.08 -5.93
C PRO A 228 33.04 -20.53 -6.43
N GLY A 229 34.13 -21.26 -6.12
CA GLY A 229 34.26 -22.68 -6.45
C GLY A 229 33.28 -23.62 -5.72
N LEU A 230 32.72 -23.22 -4.57
CA LEU A 230 31.72 -24.03 -3.85
C LEU A 230 30.38 -24.08 -4.59
N TRP A 231 30.02 -23.02 -5.31
CA TRP A 231 28.86 -23.03 -6.20
C TRP A 231 28.98 -24.10 -7.28
N LEU A 232 30.18 -24.26 -7.86
CA LEU A 232 30.45 -25.28 -8.86
C LEU A 232 30.31 -26.70 -8.29
N CYS A 233 30.84 -26.95 -7.09
CA CYS A 233 30.65 -28.24 -6.40
C CYS A 233 29.18 -28.54 -6.09
N TYR A 234 28.42 -27.52 -5.67
CA TYR A 234 26.99 -27.65 -5.39
C TYR A 234 26.17 -27.95 -6.66
N ILE A 235 26.44 -27.21 -7.75
CA ILE A 235 25.81 -27.45 -9.06
C ILE A 235 26.12 -28.86 -9.56
N ILE A 236 27.35 -29.34 -9.40
CA ILE A 236 27.73 -30.73 -9.76
C ILE A 236 26.99 -31.74 -8.87
N TYR A 237 26.93 -31.50 -7.56
CA TYR A 237 26.22 -32.39 -6.63
C TYR A 237 24.72 -32.50 -6.97
N CYS A 238 24.07 -31.39 -7.28
CA CYS A 238 22.66 -31.36 -7.67
C CYS A 238 22.40 -31.90 -9.09
N SER A 239 23.37 -31.79 -10.01
CA SER A 239 23.20 -32.28 -11.39
C SER A 239 23.35 -33.80 -11.53
N ILE A 240 24.17 -34.45 -10.69
CA ILE A 240 24.36 -35.92 -10.71
C ILE A 240 23.04 -36.71 -10.65
N PRO A 241 22.12 -36.50 -9.69
CA PRO A 241 20.85 -37.25 -9.64
C PRO A 241 19.94 -36.93 -10.83
N VAL A 242 19.95 -35.69 -11.35
CA VAL A 242 19.18 -35.29 -12.53
C VAL A 242 19.71 -35.99 -13.78
N ILE A 243 21.03 -36.07 -13.95
CA ILE A 243 21.68 -36.78 -15.05
C ILE A 243 21.39 -38.29 -14.96
N ILE A 244 21.45 -38.88 -13.75
CA ILE A 244 21.08 -40.28 -13.54
C ILE A 244 19.60 -40.52 -13.91
N TYR A 245 18.70 -39.62 -13.53
CA TYR A 245 17.29 -39.73 -13.87
C TYR A 245 17.03 -39.57 -15.37
N ILE A 246 17.63 -38.58 -16.02
CA ILE A 246 17.52 -38.35 -17.47
C ILE A 246 18.13 -39.53 -18.24
N SER A 247 19.28 -40.04 -17.83
CA SER A 247 19.90 -41.22 -18.46
C SER A 247 19.04 -42.48 -18.29
N TYR A 248 18.38 -42.66 -17.14
CA TYR A 248 17.38 -43.71 -16.94
C TYR A 248 16.18 -43.54 -17.90
N LEU A 249 15.66 -42.31 -18.08
CA LEU A 249 14.59 -42.02 -19.03
C LEU A 249 15.01 -42.28 -20.49
N ILE A 250 16.22 -41.90 -20.87
CA ILE A 250 16.78 -42.15 -22.22
C ILE A 250 16.98 -43.65 -22.46
N GLN A 251 17.51 -44.40 -21.49
CA GLN A 251 17.66 -45.86 -21.60
C GLN A 251 16.31 -46.56 -21.75
N ARG A 252 15.29 -46.10 -21.04
CA ARG A 252 13.92 -46.61 -21.18
C ARG A 252 13.38 -46.38 -22.60
N TYR A 253 13.52 -45.17 -23.13
CA TYR A 253 13.09 -44.80 -24.48
C TYR A 253 13.81 -45.61 -25.58
N LEU A 254 15.12 -45.80 -25.46
CA LEU A 254 15.91 -46.57 -26.44
C LEU A 254 15.57 -48.07 -26.45
N LYS A 255 15.27 -48.65 -25.29
CA LYS A 255 14.84 -50.05 -25.18
C LYS A 255 13.49 -50.28 -25.87
N GLU A 256 12.58 -49.31 -25.75
CA GLU A 256 11.28 -49.34 -26.42
C GLU A 256 11.44 -49.26 -27.95
N LYS A 257 12.34 -48.39 -28.44
CA LYS A 257 12.67 -48.28 -29.88
C LYS A 257 13.40 -49.51 -30.44
N SER A 258 14.25 -50.19 -29.66
CA SER A 258 14.92 -51.42 -30.12
C SER A 258 13.96 -52.61 -30.22
N SER A 259 13.01 -52.74 -29.30
CA SER A 259 11.97 -53.79 -29.37
C SER A 259 11.08 -53.66 -30.61
N VAL A 260 10.85 -52.43 -31.10
CA VAL A 260 10.06 -52.16 -32.31
C VAL A 260 10.86 -52.42 -33.60
N ASN A 261 12.18 -52.22 -33.58
CA ASN A 261 13.05 -52.50 -34.73
C ASN A 261 13.42 -53.99 -34.89
N GLU A 262 13.28 -54.79 -33.83
CA GLU A 262 13.54 -56.23 -33.85
C GLU A 262 12.30 -57.02 -34.34
N SER A 263 11.10 -56.45 -34.21
CA SER A 263 9.85 -57.02 -34.73
C SER A 263 9.58 -56.75 -36.22
N SER A 264 10.41 -55.95 -36.91
CA SER A 264 10.21 -55.53 -38.32
C SER A 264 11.16 -56.20 -39.32
N LYS A 265 11.89 -57.26 -38.93
CA LYS A 265 12.67 -58.09 -39.87
C LYS A 265 12.25 -59.56 -39.74
N LYS A 266 11.63 -60.10 -40.82
CA LYS A 266 11.12 -61.48 -41.08
C LYS A 266 9.65 -61.60 -40.68
N THR A 267 8.69 -61.91 -41.56
CA THR A 267 8.65 -62.74 -42.79
C THR A 267 7.34 -62.46 -43.52
N ASP A 268 7.31 -62.49 -44.85
CA ASP A 268 6.09 -62.86 -45.57
C ASP A 268 6.41 -63.66 -46.85
N GLU A 269 5.62 -64.70 -47.09
CA GLU A 269 5.17 -65.26 -48.38
C GLU A 269 4.34 -66.56 -48.13
N PRO A 270 3.35 -66.92 -48.97
CA PRO A 270 2.19 -66.13 -49.42
C PRO A 270 0.86 -66.94 -49.45
N VAL A 271 -0.31 -66.29 -49.55
CA VAL A 271 -1.53 -66.90 -50.15
C VAL A 271 -2.28 -65.82 -50.97
N PRO A 272 -2.80 -66.11 -52.17
CA PRO A 272 -3.13 -65.09 -53.17
C PRO A 272 -4.61 -64.65 -53.25
N ASP A 273 -4.73 -63.40 -53.71
CA ASP A 273 -5.64 -62.73 -54.66
C ASP A 273 -7.16 -62.65 -54.46
N ILE A 274 -7.64 -61.39 -54.29
CA ILE A 274 -8.72 -60.76 -55.09
C ILE A 274 -8.38 -59.25 -55.28
N GLU A 275 -8.41 -58.75 -56.53
CA GLU A 275 -8.08 -57.38 -57.00
C GLU A 275 -9.26 -56.34 -56.87
N PRO A 276 -9.23 -55.11 -57.45
CA PRO A 276 -8.74 -53.85 -56.84
C PRO A 276 -9.73 -52.65 -56.96
N GLU A 277 -9.40 -51.48 -56.39
CA GLU A 277 -9.38 -50.15 -57.07
C GLU A 277 -9.12 -48.94 -56.12
N VAL A 278 -8.15 -48.08 -56.54
CA VAL A 278 -7.88 -46.60 -56.42
C VAL A 278 -8.36 -45.77 -55.20
N SER A 279 -7.71 -44.71 -54.67
CA SER A 279 -6.76 -43.68 -55.16
C SER A 279 -6.21 -42.78 -54.00
N ASP A 280 -4.97 -42.26 -54.14
CA ASP A 280 -4.39 -40.89 -53.88
C ASP A 280 -4.76 -40.09 -52.59
N GLU A 281 -3.99 -39.22 -51.91
CA GLU A 281 -2.77 -38.39 -52.11
C GLU A 281 -2.42 -37.75 -50.71
N GLU A 282 -1.16 -37.59 -50.28
CA GLU A 282 -0.38 -36.32 -50.08
C GLU A 282 -0.91 -35.31 -48.99
N GLN A 283 -0.16 -34.48 -48.23
CA GLN A 283 1.26 -34.08 -48.13
C GLN A 283 1.42 -33.12 -46.90
N GLU A 284 2.65 -33.07 -46.34
CA GLU A 284 3.43 -31.88 -45.87
C GLU A 284 2.90 -30.88 -44.80
N ALA A 285 3.70 -30.07 -44.10
CA ALA A 285 5.14 -29.83 -43.86
C ALA A 285 5.19 -28.75 -42.72
N ASP A 286 6.10 -28.83 -41.74
CA ASP A 286 7.37 -28.06 -41.63
C ASP A 286 7.12 -26.55 -41.35
N THR A 287 7.81 -25.77 -40.52
CA THR A 287 9.20 -25.68 -40.05
C THR A 287 9.22 -24.52 -39.01
N LYS A 288 9.95 -24.56 -37.88
CA LYS A 288 11.26 -23.86 -37.61
C LYS A 288 11.23 -22.31 -37.70
N ASP A 289 11.92 -21.49 -36.90
CA ASP A 289 13.08 -21.64 -36.00
C ASP A 289 13.32 -20.31 -35.21
N GLU A 290 14.14 -20.43 -34.13
CA GLU A 290 15.21 -19.52 -33.61
C GLU A 290 14.91 -18.06 -33.14
N GLU A 291 15.14 -17.71 -31.85
CA GLU A 291 16.39 -17.26 -31.14
C GLU A 291 16.43 -15.69 -31.06
N VAL A 292 16.71 -14.93 -29.98
CA VAL A 292 17.86 -14.85 -29.07
C VAL A 292 17.51 -13.93 -27.85
N ASP A 293 17.89 -14.39 -26.65
CA ASP A 293 18.47 -13.73 -25.45
C ASP A 293 18.24 -12.23 -25.08
N SER A 294 17.78 -11.94 -23.84
CA SER A 294 18.57 -11.23 -22.80
C SER A 294 17.76 -10.68 -21.58
N LYS A 295 18.36 -10.88 -20.40
CA LYS A 295 18.37 -10.05 -19.16
C LYS A 295 17.16 -9.99 -18.19
N SER A 296 17.37 -10.68 -17.05
CA SER A 296 17.31 -10.23 -15.64
C SER A 296 16.67 -8.87 -15.29
N ALA A 297 15.69 -8.88 -14.38
CA ALA A 297 15.81 -8.56 -12.94
C ALA A 297 14.43 -8.12 -12.41
N ASP A 298 13.90 -8.86 -11.43
CA ASP A 298 12.69 -8.51 -10.69
C ASP A 298 13.00 -7.37 -9.70
N ASP A 299 12.26 -6.27 -9.85
CA ASP A 299 11.87 -5.36 -8.77
C ASP A 299 10.73 -6.03 -7.98
N ASP A 300 10.71 -5.86 -6.65
CA ASP A 300 9.51 -5.34 -5.97
C ASP A 300 9.77 -5.13 -4.47
N GLU A 301 9.62 -3.86 -4.09
CA GLU A 301 9.50 -3.33 -2.74
C GLU A 301 8.09 -3.63 -2.19
N GLU A 302 7.98 -4.08 -0.94
CA GLU A 302 6.70 -4.08 -0.22
C GLU A 302 6.55 -2.81 0.63
N ASN A 303 5.49 -2.07 0.31
CA ASN A 303 4.94 -0.93 1.03
C ASN A 303 4.42 -1.30 2.42
N VAL A 304 4.56 -0.36 3.36
CA VAL A 304 3.94 -0.37 4.68
C VAL A 304 2.77 0.63 4.65
N ASP A 305 1.54 0.13 4.67
CA ASP A 305 0.35 0.96 4.86
C ASP A 305 0.04 1.16 6.35
N VAL A 306 -0.23 2.42 6.67
CA VAL A 306 -0.60 2.95 7.98
C VAL A 306 -2.12 3.13 7.97
N GLU A 307 -2.85 2.38 8.79
CA GLU A 307 -4.27 2.66 9.07
C GLU A 307 -4.42 3.52 10.33
N ALA A 308 -5.13 4.63 10.14
CA ALA A 308 -5.55 5.58 11.15
C ALA A 308 -6.85 5.09 11.81
N ASP A 309 -6.87 5.07 13.14
CA ASP A 309 -8.10 4.80 13.90
C ASP A 309 -8.68 6.10 14.45
N GLN A 310 -9.94 6.35 14.11
CA GLN A 310 -10.74 7.50 14.54
C GLN A 310 -11.39 7.16 15.88
N THR A 311 -11.12 7.96 16.92
CA THR A 311 -11.83 7.84 18.21
C THR A 311 -12.87 8.95 18.35
N ASN A 312 -14.11 8.52 18.58
CA ASN A 312 -15.26 9.35 18.95
C ASN A 312 -15.12 9.88 20.38
N GLU A 313 -15.35 11.19 20.54
CA GLU A 313 -15.68 11.84 21.80
C GLU A 313 -17.18 11.67 22.10
N ASP A 314 -17.53 11.16 23.29
CA ASP A 314 -18.65 11.64 24.11
C ASP A 314 -18.81 10.77 25.37
N GLN A 315 -18.25 11.19 26.51
CA GLN A 315 -18.79 10.84 27.84
C GLN A 315 -18.58 11.95 28.87
N VAL A 316 -19.72 12.45 29.36
CA VAL A 316 -19.89 13.40 30.48
C VAL A 316 -19.57 12.72 31.83
N PRO A 317 -18.93 13.40 32.80
CA PRO A 317 -18.55 12.78 34.07
C PRO A 317 -19.70 12.79 35.10
N SER A 318 -19.99 11.64 35.71
CA SER A 318 -20.86 11.54 36.89
C SER A 318 -20.05 11.38 38.19
N SER A 319 -20.63 11.91 39.27
CA SER A 319 -20.08 12.35 40.56
C SER A 319 -19.39 11.29 41.47
N PRO A 320 -18.71 11.70 42.57
CA PRO A 320 -17.69 10.88 43.25
C PRO A 320 -18.24 9.89 44.28
N ARG A 321 -17.61 8.70 44.32
CA ARG A 321 -17.94 7.58 45.21
C ARG A 321 -17.42 7.83 46.64
N LYS A 322 -18.33 7.81 47.62
CA LYS A 322 -18.07 7.96 49.08
C LYS A 322 -17.05 6.94 49.60
N ARG A 323 -16.01 7.45 50.28
CA ARG A 323 -15.01 6.70 51.06
C ARG A 323 -15.65 6.16 52.35
N ARG A 324 -15.61 4.84 52.59
CA ARG A 324 -15.97 4.24 53.89
C ARG A 324 -14.81 4.43 54.87
N THR A 325 -15.09 5.01 56.02
CA THR A 325 -14.18 5.11 57.16
C THR A 325 -14.05 3.77 57.88
N ARG A 326 -12.82 3.40 58.23
CA ARG A 326 -12.47 2.24 59.06
C ARG A 326 -12.80 2.62 60.51
N LYS A 327 -13.62 1.81 61.18
CA LYS A 327 -13.81 1.86 62.65
C LYS A 327 -12.66 1.10 63.33
N ASP A 328 -12.34 1.61 64.51
CA ASP A 328 -11.27 1.26 65.46
C ASP A 328 -10.89 -0.23 65.55
#